data_AF-A0A6L2PDM4-F1
#
_entry.id   AF-A0A6L2PDM4-F1
#
_cell.length_a   1.000
_cell.length_b   1.000
_cell.length_c   1.000
_cell.angle_alpha   90.00
_cell.angle_beta   90.00
_cell.angle_gamma   90.00
#
_symmetry.space_group_name_H-M   'P 1'
#
loop_
_entity.id
_entity.type
_entity.pdbx_description
1 polymer ?
#
loop_
_entity_poly.entity_id
_entity_poly.type
_entity_poly.pdbx_seq_one_letter_code
_entity_poly.pdbx_strand_id
1 'polypeptide(L)'
;ILCSVDPKLLKLTPHDDYIYKTFREEFPDFRVDRLDEDALKSSEAKQKWRPFCEKFNNVVEDYSFGTLLRLDHTGEYSEQNTILVTRIQFYAIELSRNREGLNDCIRIGDFLEGRPSLTLVLQTKWYIP
;
A
#
# COMPACT_ATOMS: atom_id res chain seq x y z
N ILE A 1 4.12 9.35 9.12
CA ILE A 1 4.00 9.83 7.71
C ILE A 1 2.70 9.33 7.05
N LEU A 2 2.16 8.17 7.45
CA LEU A 2 0.87 7.62 6.99
C LEU A 2 -0.41 8.25 7.62
N CYS A 3 -0.33 9.43 8.26
CA CYS A 3 -1.46 9.97 9.05
C CYS A 3 -1.95 11.36 8.58
N SER A 4 -1.64 11.82 7.37
CA SER A 4 -2.01 13.19 6.97
C SER A 4 -2.52 13.37 5.55
N VAL A 5 -2.64 12.30 4.77
CA VAL A 5 -3.19 12.36 3.41
C VAL A 5 -4.10 11.15 3.22
N ASP A 6 -5.27 11.36 2.62
CA ASP A 6 -6.18 10.29 2.20
C ASP A 6 -5.39 9.30 1.32
N PRO A 7 -5.35 7.99 1.66
CA PRO A 7 -4.67 6.98 0.86
C PRO A 7 -5.12 7.00 -0.62
N LYS A 8 -6.37 7.39 -0.91
CA LYS A 8 -6.89 7.53 -2.28
C LYS A 8 -6.33 8.73 -3.03
N LEU A 9 -5.90 9.77 -2.32
CA LEU A 9 -5.29 10.97 -2.89
C LEU A 9 -3.76 10.85 -2.95
N LEU A 10 -3.19 9.80 -2.35
CA LEU A 10 -1.76 9.56 -2.36
C LEU A 10 -1.36 9.01 -3.74
N LYS A 11 -0.86 9.90 -4.62
CA LYS A 11 -0.13 9.46 -5.81
C LYS A 11 1.22 8.91 -5.36
N LEU A 12 1.40 7.60 -5.48
CA LEU A 12 2.64 6.92 -5.13
C LEU A 12 3.69 7.15 -6.22
N THR A 13 3.26 7.17 -7.48
CA THR A 13 4.10 7.39 -8.65
C THR A 13 3.32 8.11 -9.77
N PRO A 14 4.00 8.66 -10.78
CA PRO A 14 3.35 9.11 -12.02
C PRO A 14 2.71 7.98 -12.84
N HIS A 15 3.02 6.71 -12.52
CA HIS A 15 2.68 5.53 -13.30
C HIS A 15 1.64 4.62 -12.62
N ASP A 16 0.92 5.13 -11.61
CA ASP A 16 0.01 4.34 -10.78
C ASP A 16 -1.05 3.56 -11.59
N ASP A 17 -1.64 4.18 -12.62
CA ASP A 17 -2.61 3.51 -13.50
C ASP A 17 -1.99 2.33 -14.26
N TYR A 18 -0.77 2.52 -14.77
CA TYR A 18 -0.07 1.48 -15.52
C TYR A 18 0.34 0.32 -14.60
N ILE A 19 0.83 0.62 -13.40
CA ILE A 19 1.17 -0.39 -12.39
C ILE A 19 -0.06 -1.20 -12.00
N TYR A 20 -1.16 -0.54 -11.64
CA TYR A 20 -2.39 -1.22 -11.22
C TYR A 20 -2.97 -2.10 -12.34
N LYS A 21 -3.06 -1.58 -13.56
CA LYS A 21 -3.58 -2.33 -14.70
C LYS A 21 -2.73 -3.56 -14.99
N THR A 22 -1.41 -3.40 -15.07
CA THR A 22 -0.49 -4.53 -15.33
C THR A 22 -0.58 -5.57 -14.23
N PHE A 23 -0.69 -5.14 -12.97
CA PHE A 23 -0.84 -6.04 -11.83
C PHE A 23 -2.12 -6.85 -11.93
N ARG A 24 -3.27 -6.23 -12.22
CA ARG A 24 -4.55 -6.94 -12.36
C ARG A 24 -4.66 -7.80 -13.62
N GLU A 25 -3.88 -7.50 -14.66
CA GLU A 25 -3.77 -8.37 -15.84
C GLU A 25 -2.94 -9.64 -15.56
N GLU A 26 -1.83 -9.52 -14.84
CA GLU A 26 -0.94 -10.65 -14.53
C GLU A 26 -1.38 -11.47 -13.31
N PHE A 27 -2.03 -10.82 -12.36
CA PHE A 27 -2.45 -11.38 -11.07
C PHE A 27 -3.94 -11.08 -10.80
N PRO A 28 -4.87 -11.50 -11.69
CA PRO A 28 -6.29 -11.14 -11.58
C PRO A 28 -6.91 -11.56 -10.25
N ASP A 29 -6.62 -12.79 -9.81
CA ASP A 29 -7.19 -13.39 -8.61
C ASP A 29 -6.34 -13.17 -7.35
N PHE A 30 -5.28 -12.36 -7.42
CA PHE A 30 -4.42 -12.12 -6.27
C PHE A 30 -5.13 -11.26 -5.23
N ARG A 31 -5.24 -11.81 -4.03
CA ARG A 31 -5.86 -11.16 -2.89
C ARG A 31 -4.90 -10.17 -2.26
N VAL A 32 -5.38 -8.93 -2.08
CA VAL A 32 -4.57 -7.83 -1.51
C VAL A 32 -5.05 -7.41 -0.12
N ASP A 33 -6.14 -7.98 0.40
CA ASP A 33 -6.63 -7.73 1.76
C ASP A 33 -5.70 -8.39 2.80
N ARG A 34 -5.54 -9.70 2.71
CA ARG A 34 -4.59 -10.48 3.52
C ARG A 34 -3.63 -11.22 2.62
N LEU A 35 -2.35 -10.86 2.71
CA LEU A 35 -1.29 -11.42 1.93
C LEU A 35 -0.79 -12.72 2.56
N ASP A 36 -0.62 -13.72 1.73
CA ASP A 36 0.16 -14.90 2.08
C ASP A 36 1.65 -14.61 1.81
N GLU A 37 2.49 -14.83 2.81
CA GLU A 37 3.94 -14.65 2.71
C GLU A 37 4.54 -15.55 1.61
N ASP A 38 4.02 -16.77 1.46
CA ASP A 38 4.50 -17.70 0.45
C ASP A 38 4.15 -17.24 -0.97
N ALA A 39 3.05 -16.50 -1.14
CA ALA A 39 2.67 -15.91 -2.43
C ALA A 39 3.60 -14.76 -2.87
N LEU A 40 4.51 -14.31 -2.00
CA LEU A 40 5.51 -13.28 -2.28
C LEU A 40 6.95 -13.82 -2.22
N LYS A 41 7.25 -14.77 -1.33
CA LYS A 41 8.62 -15.22 -1.04
C LYS A 41 8.99 -16.61 -1.53
N SER A 42 8.01 -17.48 -1.81
CA SER A 42 8.28 -18.82 -2.34
C SER A 42 9.06 -18.75 -3.66
N SER A 43 9.76 -19.82 -3.99
CA SER A 43 10.54 -19.90 -5.23
C SER A 43 9.65 -19.72 -6.46
N GLU A 44 8.45 -20.30 -6.41
CA GLU A 44 7.41 -20.24 -7.43
C GLU A 44 6.84 -18.82 -7.53
N ALA A 45 6.56 -18.17 -6.40
CA ALA A 45 6.12 -16.78 -6.38
C ALA A 45 7.17 -15.86 -6.99
N LYS A 46 8.45 -16.02 -6.62
CA LYS A 46 9.55 -15.22 -7.19
C LYS A 46 9.64 -15.37 -8.69
N GLN A 47 9.42 -16.57 -9.23
CA GLN A 47 9.39 -16.79 -10.69
C GLN A 47 8.23 -16.05 -11.37
N LYS A 48 7.07 -15.93 -10.73
CA LYS A 48 5.92 -15.16 -11.25
C LYS A 48 6.12 -13.66 -11.12
N TRP A 49 6.65 -13.19 -9.99
CA TRP A 49 6.86 -11.77 -9.71
C TRP A 49 8.02 -11.16 -10.49
N ARG A 50 9.03 -11.96 -10.87
CA ARG A 50 10.22 -11.44 -11.56
C ARG A 50 9.90 -10.81 -12.92
N PRO A 51 9.15 -11.45 -13.84
CA PRO A 51 8.70 -10.82 -15.08
C PRO A 51 7.92 -9.53 -14.85
N PHE A 52 7.01 -9.52 -13.86
CA PHE A 52 6.26 -8.33 -13.49
C PHE A 52 7.18 -7.19 -13.06
N CYS A 53 8.12 -7.44 -12.14
CA CYS A 53 9.04 -6.42 -11.64
C CYS A 53 9.92 -5.82 -12.76
N GLU A 54 10.44 -6.66 -13.67
CA GLU A 54 11.32 -6.22 -14.75
C GLU A 54 10.62 -5.26 -15.74
N LYS A 55 9.29 -5.34 -15.90
CA LYS A 55 8.52 -4.38 -16.71
C LYS A 55 8.66 -2.93 -16.23
N PHE A 56 9.06 -2.73 -14.98
CA PHE A 56 9.16 -1.42 -14.35
C PHE A 56 10.60 -0.96 -14.10
N ASN A 57 11.61 -1.74 -14.52
CA ASN A 57 13.04 -1.45 -14.28
C ASN A 57 13.48 -0.04 -14.74
N ASN A 58 12.91 0.44 -15.85
CA ASN A 58 13.17 1.78 -16.39
C ASN A 58 11.95 2.72 -16.33
N VAL A 59 10.89 2.32 -15.60
CA VAL A 59 9.64 3.09 -15.46
C VAL A 59 9.54 3.67 -14.06
N VAL A 60 9.98 2.92 -13.06
CA VAL A 60 9.91 3.31 -11.65
C VAL A 60 11.32 3.41 -11.09
N GLU A 61 11.68 4.59 -10.61
CA GLU A 61 12.96 4.81 -9.93
C GLU A 61 13.08 3.92 -8.69
N ASP A 62 14.25 3.27 -8.57
CA ASP A 62 14.55 2.18 -7.62
C ASP A 62 13.40 1.16 -7.46
N TYR A 63 12.83 0.68 -8.57
CA TYR A 63 11.75 -0.32 -8.56
C TYR A 63 12.05 -1.55 -7.66
N SER A 64 13.33 -1.93 -7.53
CA SER A 64 13.81 -3.06 -6.74
C SER A 64 14.17 -2.71 -5.29
N PHE A 65 14.00 -1.46 -4.85
CA PHE A 65 14.33 -1.04 -3.49
C PHE A 65 13.50 -1.77 -2.44
N GLY A 66 14.14 -2.25 -1.38
CA GLY A 66 13.46 -2.96 -0.29
C GLY A 66 12.50 -2.04 0.46
N THR A 67 11.21 -2.38 0.46
CA THR A 67 10.13 -1.60 1.07
C THR A 67 9.31 -2.49 1.98
N LEU A 68 8.92 -1.97 3.15
CA LEU A 68 8.05 -2.69 4.09
C LEU A 68 6.60 -2.64 3.61
N LEU A 69 5.93 -3.79 3.62
CA LEU A 69 4.53 -3.95 3.23
C LEU A 69 3.77 -4.66 4.35
N ARG A 70 2.53 -4.23 4.61
CA ARG A 70 1.65 -4.89 5.57
C ARG A 70 1.02 -6.15 4.99
N LEU A 71 1.01 -7.24 5.75
CA LEU A 71 0.38 -8.51 5.37
C LEU A 71 -1.16 -8.39 5.42
N ASP A 72 -1.70 -7.91 6.53
CA ASP A 72 -3.12 -7.55 6.69
C ASP A 72 -3.27 -6.02 6.61
N HIS A 73 -4.10 -5.56 5.68
CA HIS A 73 -4.37 -4.14 5.47
C HIS A 73 -5.04 -3.44 6.66
N THR A 74 -5.71 -4.19 7.52
CA THR A 74 -6.39 -3.67 8.71
C THR A 74 -5.47 -3.48 9.92
N GLY A 75 -4.32 -4.15 9.93
CA GLY A 75 -3.35 -4.08 11.02
C GLY A 75 -2.33 -2.95 10.87
N GLU A 76 -1.65 -2.62 11.97
CA GLU A 76 -0.49 -1.73 11.98
C GLU A 76 0.79 -2.44 11.48
N TYR A 77 1.84 -1.67 11.23
CA TYR A 77 3.17 -2.25 11.01
C TYR A 77 3.69 -2.87 12.31
N SER A 78 3.81 -4.20 12.32
CA SER A 78 4.43 -4.98 13.39
C SER A 78 5.32 -6.06 12.80
N GLU A 79 6.17 -6.70 13.62
CA GLU A 79 6.99 -7.82 13.18
C GLU A 79 6.16 -8.96 12.56
N GLN A 80 4.96 -9.20 13.10
CA GLN A 80 4.06 -10.27 12.65
C GLN A 80 3.20 -9.87 11.43
N ASN A 81 3.05 -8.57 11.17
CA ASN A 81 2.21 -8.05 10.09
C ASN A 81 3.01 -7.34 8.99
N THR A 82 4.34 -7.47 8.97
CA THR A 82 5.20 -6.75 8.02
C THR A 82 6.12 -7.70 7.28
N ILE A 83 6.27 -7.45 5.98
CA ILE A 83 7.17 -8.18 5.10
C ILE A 83 8.02 -7.21 4.29
N LEU A 84 9.27 -7.59 3.99
CA LEU A 84 10.12 -6.86 3.05
C LEU A 84 9.84 -7.34 1.62
N VAL A 85 9.45 -6.41 0.76
CA VAL A 85 9.17 -6.62 -0.67
C VAL A 85 9.93 -5.61 -1.52
N THR A 86 9.89 -5.74 -2.84
CA THR A 86 10.39 -4.67 -3.71
C THR A 86 9.41 -3.50 -3.75
N ARG A 87 9.91 -2.29 -4.04
CA ARG A 87 9.10 -1.07 -4.16
C ARG A 87 7.96 -1.24 -5.17
N ILE A 88 8.22 -1.93 -6.29
CA ILE A 88 7.17 -2.17 -7.29
C ILE A 88 6.09 -3.14 -6.81
N GLN A 89 6.43 -4.17 -6.02
CA GLN A 89 5.45 -5.04 -5.37
C GLN A 89 4.60 -4.27 -4.37
N PHE A 90 5.25 -3.40 -3.56
CA PHE A 90 4.55 -2.51 -2.64
C PHE A 90 3.54 -1.62 -3.39
N TYR A 91 3.96 -0.97 -4.48
CA TYR A 91 3.05 -0.14 -5.28
C TYR A 91 1.89 -0.94 -5.88
N ALA A 92 2.15 -2.10 -6.49
CA ALA A 92 1.10 -2.94 -7.06
C ALA A 92 0.00 -3.28 -6.03
N ILE A 93 0.42 -3.64 -4.81
CA ILE A 93 -0.49 -4.08 -3.76
C ILE A 93 -1.20 -2.90 -3.10
N GLU A 94 -0.49 -1.84 -2.72
CA GLU A 94 -1.11 -0.67 -2.07
C GLU A 94 -2.01 0.13 -3.03
N LEU A 95 -1.62 0.27 -4.31
CA LEU A 95 -2.50 0.88 -5.31
C LEU A 95 -3.78 0.08 -5.49
N SER A 96 -3.68 -1.25 -5.46
CA SER A 96 -4.87 -2.10 -5.48
C SER A 96 -5.71 -1.82 -4.23
N ARG A 97 -5.16 -1.97 -3.01
CA ARG A 97 -5.89 -1.69 -1.75
C ARG A 97 -6.62 -0.34 -1.75
N ASN A 98 -5.99 0.70 -2.27
CA ASN A 98 -6.58 2.04 -2.38
C ASN A 98 -7.75 2.08 -3.39
N ARG A 99 -7.58 1.47 -4.57
CA ARG A 99 -8.59 1.47 -5.64
C ARG A 99 -9.79 0.58 -5.34
N GLU A 100 -9.60 -0.52 -4.60
CA GLU A 100 -10.70 -1.44 -4.25
C GLU A 100 -11.35 -1.09 -2.91
N GLY A 101 -10.96 0.03 -2.30
CA GLY A 101 -11.58 0.56 -1.09
C GLY A 101 -11.22 -0.17 0.21
N LEU A 102 -10.20 -1.04 0.19
CA LEU A 102 -9.77 -1.78 1.38
C LEU A 102 -9.13 -0.86 2.43
N ASN A 103 -8.50 0.23 2.00
CA ASN A 103 -7.93 1.21 2.92
C ASN A 103 -8.97 2.27 3.40
N ASP A 104 -10.24 2.17 2.99
CA ASP A 104 -11.30 3.11 3.40
C ASP A 104 -11.59 3.03 4.90
N CYS A 105 -11.40 1.86 5.50
CA CYS A 105 -11.68 1.62 6.93
C CYS A 105 -10.63 2.22 7.88
N ILE A 106 -9.43 2.57 7.39
CA ILE A 106 -8.44 3.34 8.17
C ILE A 106 -9.03 4.69 8.59
N ARG A 107 -10.04 5.19 7.86
CA ARG A 107 -10.80 6.41 8.18
C ARG A 107 -11.73 6.28 9.40
N ILE A 108 -12.12 5.07 9.79
CA ILE A 108 -13.18 4.84 10.79
C ILE A 108 -12.60 4.56 12.18
N GLY A 109 -11.39 3.99 12.28
CA GLY A 109 -10.71 3.76 13.56
C GLY A 109 -10.54 5.05 14.37
N ASP A 110 -10.12 6.14 13.71
CA ASP A 110 -9.99 7.45 14.37
C ASP A 110 -11.35 8.01 14.85
N PHE A 111 -12.44 7.75 14.11
CA PHE A 111 -13.77 8.29 14.44
C PHE A 111 -14.48 7.50 15.55
N LEU A 112 -14.26 6.18 15.64
CA LEU A 112 -14.89 5.33 16.67
C LEU A 112 -14.08 5.27 17.98
N GLU A 113 -12.76 5.50 17.95
CA GLU A 113 -11.94 5.60 19.17
C GLU A 113 -12.00 6.98 19.87
N GLY A 114 -12.80 7.93 19.35
CA GLY A 114 -12.90 9.28 19.93
C GLY A 114 -11.60 10.07 19.86
N ARG A 115 -10.65 9.68 18.99
CA ARG A 115 -9.43 10.45 18.75
C ARG A 115 -9.79 11.60 17.80
N PRO A 116 -9.59 12.86 18.18
CA PRO A 116 -9.88 13.96 17.27
C PRO A 116 -8.99 13.82 16.04
N SER A 117 -9.61 13.85 14.85
CA SER A 117 -8.92 13.94 13.57
C SER A 117 -7.79 14.96 13.66
N LEU A 118 -6.59 14.64 13.16
CA LEU A 118 -5.47 15.58 13.11
C LEU A 118 -5.84 16.89 12.39
N THR A 119 -6.80 16.85 11.47
CA THR A 119 -7.39 18.03 10.82
C THR A 119 -8.07 18.96 11.83
N LEU A 120 -8.76 18.42 12.83
CA LEU A 120 -9.42 19.17 13.90
C LEU A 120 -8.42 19.69 14.96
N VAL A 121 -7.36 18.92 15.22
CA VAL A 121 -6.29 19.32 16.16
C VAL A 121 -5.45 20.48 15.61
N LEU A 122 -5.23 20.51 14.28
CA LEU A 122 -4.52 21.63 13.64
C LEU A 122 -5.38 22.89 13.56
N GLN A 123 -6.69 22.77 13.36
CA GLN A 123 -7.59 23.94 13.38
C GLN A 123 -7.73 24.57 14.78
N THR A 124 -7.62 23.78 15.84
CA THR A 124 -7.75 24.28 17.22
C THR A 124 -6.44 24.80 17.82
N LYS A 125 -5.26 24.46 17.26
CA LYS A 125 -3.97 24.98 17.73
C LYS A 125 -3.55 26.34 17.13
N TRP A 126 -4.27 26.86 16.14
CA TRP A 126 -3.99 28.16 15.52
C TRP A 126 -5.07 29.23 15.79
N TYR A 127 -6.04 28.93 16.65
CA TYR A 127 -7.05 29.90 17.08
C TYR A 127 -7.10 29.96 18.62
N ILE A 128 -6.16 30.72 19.18
CA ILE A 128 -6.28 31.31 20.50
C ILE A 128 -6.02 32.82 20.26
N PRO A 129 -6.93 33.72 20.68
CA PRO A 129 -6.89 35.15 20.36
C PRO A 129 -5.66 35.88 20.91
#